data_AF-A0A9X4ATP3-F1
#
_entry.id   AF-A0A9X4ATP3-F1
#
_cell.length_a   1.000
_cell.length_b   1.000
_cell.length_c   1.000
_cell.angle_alpha   90.00
_cell.angle_beta   90.00
_cell.angle_gamma   90.00
#
_symmetry.space_group_name_H-M   'P 1'
#
loop_
_entity.id
_entity.type
_entity.pdbx_description
1 polymer ?
#
loop_
_entity_poly.entity_id
_entity_poly.type
_entity_poly.pdbx_seq_one_letter_code
_entity_poly.pdbx_strand_id
1 'polypeptide(L)'
;MNDAARDFALSAEERRALHALIEKFGERVLVAELNVSRQALGRALAGLGVRRGTIALVRAGLASPNIQAKLKGTDDARPSRRST
;
A
#
# COMPACT_ATOMS: atom_id res chain seq x y z
N MET A 1 -25.90 -8.85 -7.62
CA MET A 1 -24.72 -8.45 -8.43
C MET A 1 -24.25 -7.10 -7.92
N ASN A 2 -23.27 -7.06 -7.02
CA ASN A 2 -22.79 -5.82 -6.36
C ASN A 2 -21.25 -5.72 -6.44
N ASP A 3 -20.65 -6.34 -7.46
CA ASP A 3 -19.19 -6.43 -7.61
C ASP A 3 -18.56 -5.15 -8.18
N ALA A 4 -19.33 -4.34 -8.90
CA ALA A 4 -18.81 -3.12 -9.52
C ALA A 4 -18.34 -2.08 -8.49
N ALA A 5 -18.98 -1.98 -7.32
CA ALA A 5 -18.56 -1.04 -6.27
C ALA A 5 -17.24 -1.46 -5.59
N ARG A 6 -16.93 -2.76 -5.55
CA ARG A 6 -15.65 -3.30 -5.04
C ARG A 6 -14.47 -3.04 -5.98
N ASP A 7 -14.73 -2.71 -7.23
CA ASP A 7 -13.69 -2.47 -8.24
C ASP A 7 -13.10 -1.06 -8.20
N PHE A 8 -13.79 -0.09 -7.59
CA PHE A 8 -13.39 1.32 -7.61
C PHE A 8 -12.71 1.81 -6.33
N ALA A 9 -12.72 1.00 -5.27
CA ALA A 9 -12.14 1.34 -3.98
C ALA A 9 -11.40 0.16 -3.37
N LEU A 10 -10.39 0.47 -2.56
CA LEU A 10 -9.67 -0.52 -1.77
C LEU A 10 -10.59 -1.08 -0.66
N SER A 11 -10.36 -2.34 -0.28
CA SER A 11 -10.94 -2.91 0.94
C SER A 11 -10.36 -2.23 2.19
N ALA A 12 -10.99 -2.44 3.34
CA ALA A 12 -10.47 -1.91 4.61
C ALA A 12 -9.08 -2.49 4.94
N GLU A 13 -8.87 -3.77 4.62
CA GLU A 13 -7.58 -4.45 4.82
C GLU A 13 -6.51 -3.93 3.87
N GLU A 14 -6.84 -3.74 2.59
CA GLU A 14 -5.94 -3.16 1.59
C GLU A 14 -5.51 -1.74 2.00
N ARG A 15 -6.44 -0.92 2.51
CA ARG A 15 -6.11 0.42 3.04
C ARG A 15 -5.18 0.36 4.24
N ARG A 16 -5.41 -0.57 5.18
CA ARG A 16 -4.52 -0.74 6.35
C ARG A 16 -3.12 -1.17 5.94
N ALA A 17 -3.01 -2.13 5.02
CA ALA A 17 -1.72 -2.56 4.48
C ALA A 17 -1.00 -1.41 3.76
N LEU A 18 -1.73 -0.64 2.97
CA LEU A 18 -1.19 0.52 2.27
C LEU A 18 -0.71 1.60 3.26
N HIS A 19 -1.45 1.86 4.33
CA HIS A 19 -1.05 2.80 5.38
C HIS A 19 0.24 2.35 6.09
N ALA A 20 0.33 1.07 6.48
CA ALA A 20 1.52 0.51 7.11
C ALA A 20 2.77 0.63 6.21
N LEU A 21 2.61 0.46 4.91
CA LEU A 21 3.69 0.66 3.94
C LEU A 21 4.13 2.13 3.85
N ILE A 22 3.19 3.07 3.89
CA ILE A 22 3.50 4.51 3.89
C ILE A 22 4.23 4.90 5.17
N GLU A 23 3.80 4.42 6.33
CA GLU A 23 4.47 4.67 7.60
C GLU A 23 5.88 4.09 7.62
N LYS A 24 6.07 2.92 7.00
CA LYS A 24 7.37 2.23 6.99
C LYS A 24 8.38 2.78 5.98
N PHE A 25 7.95 3.06 4.75
CA PHE A 25 8.85 3.42 3.65
C PHE A 25 8.73 4.88 3.22
N GLY A 26 7.69 5.57 3.67
CA GLY A 26 7.34 6.89 3.20
C GLY A 26 6.49 6.86 1.93
N GLU A 27 5.58 7.83 1.84
CA GLU A 27 4.63 7.97 0.73
C GLU A 27 5.34 8.06 -0.64
N ARG A 28 6.45 8.80 -0.71
CA ARG A 28 7.22 8.99 -1.96
C ARG A 28 7.75 7.68 -2.53
N VAL A 29 8.25 6.79 -1.68
CA VAL A 29 8.76 5.48 -2.10
C VAL A 29 7.62 4.63 -2.63
N LEU A 30 6.48 4.67 -1.96
CA LEU A 30 5.33 3.86 -2.35
C LEU A 30 4.67 4.32 -3.66
N VAL A 31 4.63 5.63 -3.91
CA VAL A 31 4.20 6.22 -5.18
C VAL A 31 5.05 5.69 -6.35
N ALA A 32 6.38 5.60 -6.17
CA ALA A 32 7.30 5.09 -7.18
C ALA A 32 7.15 3.58 -7.38
N GLU A 33 7.09 2.80 -6.29
CA GLU A 33 6.94 1.34 -6.34
C GLU A 33 5.62 0.88 -6.95
N LEU A 34 4.52 1.56 -6.64
CA LEU A 34 3.20 1.24 -7.18
C LEU A 34 2.94 1.86 -8.56
N ASN A 35 3.83 2.73 -9.02
CA ASN A 35 3.68 3.51 -10.26
C ASN A 35 2.32 4.23 -10.35
N VAL A 36 1.91 4.88 -9.25
CA VAL A 36 0.67 5.67 -9.17
C VAL A 36 0.98 7.09 -8.76
N SER A 37 0.12 8.05 -9.10
CA SER A 37 0.32 9.44 -8.66
C SER A 37 0.03 9.58 -7.16
N ARG A 38 0.72 10.54 -6.51
CA ARG A 38 0.46 10.94 -5.12
C ARG A 38 -1.02 11.22 -4.86
N GLN A 39 -1.66 11.94 -5.77
CA GLN A 39 -3.08 12.29 -5.67
C GLN A 39 -3.98 11.05 -5.72
N ALA A 40 -3.65 10.09 -6.59
CA ALA A 40 -4.39 8.84 -6.71
C ALA A 40 -4.22 7.97 -5.45
N LEU A 41 -3.00 7.93 -4.89
CA LEU A 41 -2.71 7.26 -3.63
C LEU A 41 -3.51 7.87 -2.46
N GLY A 42 -3.52 9.19 -2.33
CA GLY A 42 -4.28 9.89 -1.29
C GLY A 42 -5.80 9.66 -1.41
N ARG A 43 -6.34 9.65 -2.63
CA ARG A 43 -7.75 9.30 -2.87
C ARG A 43 -8.08 7.86 -2.50
N ALA A 44 -7.20 6.91 -2.86
CA ALA A 44 -7.38 5.50 -2.53
C ALA A 44 -7.37 5.26 -1.01
N LEU A 45 -6.50 5.96 -0.26
CA LEU A 45 -6.47 5.93 1.21
C LEU A 45 -7.74 6.53 1.82
N ALA A 46 -8.22 7.65 1.28
CA ALA A 46 -9.44 8.31 1.73
C ALA A 46 -10.73 7.56 1.33
N GLY A 47 -10.62 6.40 0.66
CA GLY A 47 -11.79 5.65 0.16
C GLY A 47 -12.56 6.37 -0.94
N LEU A 48 -11.94 7.37 -1.57
CA LEU A 48 -12.53 8.12 -2.67
C LEU A 48 -12.35 7.35 -3.98
N GLY A 49 -13.34 7.46 -4.87
CA GLY A 49 -13.28 6.84 -6.19
C GLY A 49 -12.02 7.26 -6.96
N VAL A 50 -11.32 6.24 -7.45
CA VAL A 50 -10.16 6.32 -8.35
C VAL A 50 -10.38 5.44 -9.56
N ARG A 51 -9.59 5.67 -10.63
CA ARG A 51 -9.68 4.86 -11.85
C ARG A 51 -9.40 3.39 -11.51
N ARG A 52 -10.17 2.47 -12.10
CA ARG A 52 -10.02 1.02 -11.89
C ARG A 52 -8.59 0.53 -12.12
N GLY A 53 -7.90 1.07 -13.12
CA GLY A 53 -6.48 0.75 -13.38
C GLY A 53 -5.54 1.12 -12.22
N THR A 54 -5.80 2.23 -11.52
CA THR A 54 -5.03 2.61 -10.33
C THR A 54 -5.27 1.63 -9.19
N ILE A 55 -6.52 1.23 -8.93
CA ILE A 55 -6.82 0.22 -7.91
C ILE A 55 -6.14 -1.10 -8.25
N ALA A 56 -6.16 -1.52 -9.52
CA ALA A 56 -5.48 -2.72 -9.98
C ALA A 56 -3.96 -2.66 -9.72
N LEU A 57 -3.31 -1.52 -9.99
CA LEU A 57 -1.88 -1.32 -9.70
C LEU A 57 -1.59 -1.39 -8.20
N VAL A 58 -2.40 -0.74 -7.37
CA VAL A 58 -2.22 -0.78 -5.91
C VAL A 58 -2.39 -2.21 -5.40
N ARG A 59 -3.43 -2.94 -5.84
CA ARG A 59 -3.65 -4.34 -5.46
C ARG A 59 -2.52 -5.26 -5.92
N ALA A 60 -2.08 -5.11 -7.16
CA ALA A 60 -0.95 -5.87 -7.69
C ALA A 60 0.34 -5.59 -6.91
N GLY A 61 0.57 -4.34 -6.53
CA GLY A 61 1.70 -3.96 -5.68
C GLY A 61 1.60 -4.55 -4.27
N LEU A 62 0.43 -4.50 -3.62
CA LEU A 62 0.22 -5.15 -2.33
C LEU A 62 0.40 -6.67 -2.39
N ALA A 63 0.05 -7.30 -3.52
CA ALA A 63 0.26 -8.72 -3.76
C ALA A 63 1.70 -9.07 -4.20
N SER A 64 2.52 -8.07 -4.53
CA SER A 64 3.88 -8.29 -5.03
C SER A 64 4.75 -8.96 -3.96
N PRO A 65 5.53 -10.01 -4.31
CA PRO A 65 6.45 -10.67 -3.38
C PRO A 65 7.44 -9.70 -2.75
N ASN A 66 7.83 -8.64 -3.47
CA ASN A 66 8.76 -7.63 -2.98
C ASN A 66 8.14 -6.80 -1.84
N ILE A 67 6.89 -6.34 -2.03
CA ILE A 67 6.14 -5.60 -1.01
C ILE A 67 5.77 -6.51 0.16
N GLN A 68 5.38 -7.76 -0.10
CA GLN A 68 5.10 -8.77 0.92
C GLN A 68 6.33 -9.13 1.75
N ALA A 69 7.50 -9.31 1.12
CA ALA A 69 8.77 -9.50 1.81
C ALA A 69 9.14 -8.26 2.63
N LYS A 70 8.89 -7.06 2.09
CA LYS A 70 9.04 -5.79 2.82
C LYS A 70 8.08 -5.67 4.01
N LEU A 71 6.87 -6.24 3.97
CA LEU A 71 5.96 -6.31 5.11
C LEU A 71 6.42 -7.35 6.14
N LYS A 72 6.87 -8.52 5.68
CA LYS A 72 7.25 -9.67 6.52
C LYS A 72 8.63 -9.54 7.17
N GLY A 73 9.60 -8.92 6.51
CA GLY A 73 10.98 -8.74 6.97
C GLY A 73 11.16 -7.72 8.10
N THR A 74 10.12 -7.44 8.88
CA THR A 74 10.14 -6.46 9.97
C THR A 74 10.09 -7.06 11.36
N ASP A 75 10.03 -8.39 11.50
CA ASP A 75 10.20 -9.04 12.81
C ASP A 75 11.68 -9.01 13.26
N ASP A 76 12.63 -8.94 12.31
CA ASP A 76 14.07 -8.97 12.58
C ASP A 76 14.75 -7.60 12.73
N ALA A 77 14.08 -6.51 12.39
CA ALA A 77 14.66 -5.17 12.51
C ALA A 77 14.33 -4.52 13.87
N ARG A 78 14.48 -5.28 14.97
CA ARG A 78 14.67 -4.65 16.28
C ARG A 78 16.00 -3.91 16.19
N PRO A 79 16.08 -2.58 16.36
CA PRO A 79 17.37 -1.93 16.47
C PRO A 79 18.01 -2.53 17.71
N SER A 80 19.01 -3.39 17.49
CA SER A 80 19.97 -3.78 18.52
C SER A 80 20.55 -2.47 19.03
N ARG A 81 19.96 -1.92 20.11
CA ARG A 81 20.51 -0.80 20.85
C ARG A 81 21.87 -1.27 21.31
N ARG A 82 22.86 -0.83 20.52
CA ARG A 82 24.27 -1.01 20.73
C ARG A 82 24.59 -0.66 22.19
N SER A 83 25.22 -1.60 22.86
CA SER A 83 25.89 -1.44 24.15
C SER A 83 26.89 -0.29 24.08
N THR A 84 26.80 0.62 25.05
CA THR A 84 27.91 1.23 25.80
C THR A 84 27.34 1.77 27.09
#